data_AF-L7QUG6-F1
#
_entry.id   AF-L7QUG6-F1
#
_cell.length_a   1.000
_cell.length_b   1.000
_cell.length_c   1.000
_cell.angle_alpha   90.00
_cell.angle_beta   90.00
_cell.angle_gamma   90.00
#
_symmetry.space_group_name_H-M   'P 1'
#
loop_
_entity.id
_entity.type
_entity.pdbx_description
1 polymer ?
#
loop_
_entity_poly.entity_id
_entity_poly.type
_entity_poly.pdbx_seq_one_letter_code
_entity_poly.pdbx_strand_id
1 'polypeptide(L)'
;RQLEGEIAEEWTVSSESTRESLLPLVRDVVQFDMRHSAEIQACDLLMEIDRLPILSQHMEQSNYARVCLYLIGCASYVVEPESTLVLQEVLQQYLRFKEYPRALLVALQLNDKAKCEEVFHACQDPLMKKQLCYMLARQYMPLEVEDEDLKLILLNAHINDNFLSLGREL
;
A
#
# COMPACT_ATOMS: atom_id res chain seq x y z
N ARG A 1 7.97 23.64 6.74
CA ARG A 1 6.88 23.62 7.73
C ARG A 1 5.90 24.77 7.59
N GLN A 2 6.35 26.03 7.48
CA GLN A 2 5.40 27.15 7.37
C GLN A 2 4.79 27.27 5.97
N LEU A 3 5.56 26.95 4.92
CA LEU A 3 5.12 27.06 3.53
C LEU A 3 3.99 26.06 3.19
N GLU A 4 4.12 24.82 3.64
CA GLU A 4 3.17 23.73 3.37
C GLU A 4 1.81 24.03 3.99
N GLY A 5 1.80 24.53 5.24
CA GLY A 5 0.58 24.99 5.90
C GLY A 5 -0.05 26.21 5.22
N GLU A 6 0.76 27.21 4.83
CA GLU A 6 0.28 28.38 4.08
C GLU A 6 -0.33 27.98 2.73
N ILE A 7 0.27 27.01 2.02
CA ILE A 7 -0.27 26.47 0.76
C ILE A 7 -1.61 25.77 1.01
N ALA A 8 -1.73 24.96 2.06
CA ALA A 8 -2.98 24.26 2.37
C ALA A 8 -4.12 25.21 2.79
N GLU A 9 -3.79 26.23 3.58
CA GLU A 9 -4.72 27.30 3.95
C GLU A 9 -5.22 28.06 2.72
N GLU A 10 -4.30 28.50 1.86
CA GLU A 10 -4.63 29.22 0.63
C GLU A 10 -5.42 28.34 -0.35
N TRP A 11 -5.08 27.05 -0.46
CA TRP A 11 -5.80 26.08 -1.29
C TRP A 11 -7.28 25.99 -0.89
N THR A 12 -7.55 26.00 0.41
CA THR A 12 -8.91 25.88 0.95
C THR A 12 -9.76 27.09 0.58
N VAL A 13 -9.21 28.30 0.64
CA VAL A 13 -9.92 29.57 0.37
C VAL A 13 -9.97 29.91 -1.14
N SER A 14 -9.04 29.37 -1.91
CA SER A 14 -8.87 29.64 -3.34
C SER A 14 -10.01 29.13 -4.23
N SER A 15 -10.30 29.87 -5.30
CA SER A 15 -11.11 29.38 -6.42
C SER A 15 -10.37 28.30 -7.21
N GLU A 16 -11.11 27.51 -8.00
CA GLU A 16 -10.55 26.42 -8.80
C GLU A 16 -9.43 26.89 -9.75
N SER A 17 -9.58 28.07 -10.36
CA SER A 17 -8.54 28.68 -11.21
C SER A 17 -7.23 28.96 -10.46
N THR A 18 -7.31 29.35 -9.19
CA THR A 18 -6.14 29.63 -8.35
C THR A 18 -5.51 28.34 -7.84
N ARG A 19 -6.33 27.32 -7.53
CA ARG A 19 -5.82 25.98 -7.21
C ARG A 19 -5.00 25.41 -8.36
N GLU A 20 -5.49 25.55 -9.60
CA GLU A 20 -4.75 25.11 -10.79
C GLU A 20 -3.41 25.84 -10.97
N SER A 21 -3.35 27.13 -10.67
CA SER A 21 -2.09 27.90 -10.75
C SER A 21 -1.11 27.57 -9.62
N LEU A 22 -1.59 27.07 -8.48
CA LEU A 22 -0.77 26.61 -7.35
C LEU A 22 -0.21 25.20 -7.53
N LEU A 23 -0.83 24.36 -8.38
CA LEU A 23 -0.39 22.97 -8.59
C LEU A 23 1.10 22.81 -8.99
N PRO A 24 1.69 23.65 -9.87
CA PRO A 24 3.12 23.59 -10.15
C PRO A 24 3.98 23.80 -8.91
N LEU A 25 3.61 24.77 -8.07
CA LEU A 25 4.32 25.04 -6.81
C LEU A 25 4.22 23.86 -5.85
N VAL A 26 3.02 23.26 -5.71
CA VAL A 26 2.82 22.05 -4.90
C VAL A 26 3.74 20.93 -5.36
N ARG A 27 3.87 20.71 -6.67
CA ARG A 27 4.75 19.67 -7.23
C ARG A 27 6.22 19.93 -6.91
N ASP A 28 6.66 21.18 -7.02
CA ASP A 28 8.04 21.56 -6.69
C ASP A 28 8.35 21.34 -5.20
N VAL A 29 7.41 21.68 -4.31
CA VAL A 29 7.53 21.47 -2.86
C VAL A 29 7.58 19.97 -2.55
N VAL A 30 6.63 19.18 -3.07
CA VAL A 30 6.60 17.72 -2.86
C VAL A 30 7.90 17.08 -3.37
N GLN A 31 8.39 17.48 -4.55
CA GLN A 31 9.64 16.97 -5.08
C GLN A 31 10.83 17.31 -4.18
N PHE A 32 10.87 18.54 -3.66
CA PHE A 32 11.91 18.97 -2.73
C PHE A 32 11.89 18.14 -1.45
N ASP A 33 10.73 18.00 -0.83
CA ASP A 33 10.54 17.27 0.42
C ASP A 33 10.90 15.79 0.29
N MET A 34 10.46 15.15 -0.80
CA MET A 34 10.74 13.75 -1.09
C MET A 34 12.23 13.46 -1.29
N ARG A 35 13.01 14.47 -1.72
CA ARG A 35 14.48 14.37 -1.89
C ARG A 35 15.26 14.66 -0.61
N HIS A 36 14.68 15.43 0.32
CA HIS A 36 15.36 15.86 1.55
C HIS A 36 14.88 15.11 2.80
N SER A 37 14.33 13.91 2.64
CA SER A 37 13.83 13.07 3.75
C SER A 37 12.71 13.75 4.57
N ALA A 38 11.90 14.58 3.91
CA ALA A 38 10.72 15.22 4.46
C ALA A 38 9.44 14.62 3.85
N GLU A 39 9.43 13.30 3.61
CA GLU A 39 8.34 12.64 2.88
C GLU A 39 7.00 12.70 3.63
N ILE A 40 7.05 12.75 4.96
CA ILE A 40 5.87 12.87 5.81
C ILE A 40 5.18 14.22 5.59
N GLN A 41 5.96 15.30 5.50
CA GLN A 41 5.47 16.65 5.23
C GLN A 41 4.79 16.73 3.86
N ALA A 42 5.39 16.10 2.84
CA ALA A 42 4.79 15.97 1.53
C ALA A 42 3.47 15.17 1.56
N CYS A 43 3.40 14.09 2.34
CA CYS A 43 2.17 13.31 2.52
C CYS A 43 1.07 14.16 3.17
N ASP A 44 1.39 14.87 4.27
CA ASP A 44 0.43 15.69 5.00
C ASP A 44 -0.15 16.80 4.11
N LEU A 45 0.72 17.53 3.39
CA LEU A 45 0.30 18.54 2.44
C LEU A 45 -0.66 17.98 1.38
N LEU A 46 -0.30 16.84 0.77
CA LEU A 46 -1.11 16.22 -0.29
C LEU A 46 -2.43 15.63 0.22
N MET A 47 -2.48 15.18 1.47
CA MET A 47 -3.73 14.76 2.11
C MET A 47 -4.64 15.95 2.39
N GLU A 48 -4.10 17.07 2.89
CA GLU A 48 -4.88 18.28 3.19
C GLU A 48 -5.52 18.91 1.94
N ILE A 49 -4.82 18.89 0.80
CA ILE A 49 -5.34 19.46 -0.45
C ILE A 49 -6.08 18.43 -1.35
N ASP A 50 -6.24 17.19 -0.87
CA ASP A 50 -6.85 16.07 -1.61
C ASP A 50 -6.21 15.82 -2.99
N ARG A 51 -4.87 15.69 -3.00
CA ARG A 51 -4.06 15.43 -4.22
C ARG A 51 -3.00 14.34 -4.01
N LEU A 52 -3.29 13.35 -3.18
CA LEU A 52 -2.45 12.16 -2.96
C LEU A 52 -1.89 11.50 -4.24
N PRO A 53 -2.61 11.42 -5.39
CA PRO A 53 -2.06 10.81 -6.60
C PRO A 53 -0.75 11.44 -7.11
N ILE A 54 -0.45 12.70 -6.76
CA ILE A 54 0.82 13.37 -7.09
C ILE A 54 2.02 12.63 -6.47
N LEU A 55 1.85 12.07 -5.27
CA LEU A 55 2.91 11.41 -4.51
C LEU A 55 3.56 10.26 -5.30
N SER A 56 2.75 9.54 -6.09
CA SER A 56 3.20 8.43 -6.92
C SER A 56 4.38 8.82 -7.84
N GLN A 57 4.40 10.06 -8.34
CA GLN A 57 5.44 10.55 -9.26
C GLN A 57 6.79 10.82 -8.58
N HIS A 58 6.79 10.93 -7.25
CA HIS A 58 7.95 11.32 -6.45
C HIS A 58 8.46 10.21 -5.53
N MET A 59 7.76 9.06 -5.47
CA MET A 59 8.18 7.90 -4.70
C MET A 59 9.27 7.10 -5.43
N GLU A 60 10.33 6.78 -4.70
CA GLU A 60 11.52 6.05 -5.17
C GLU A 60 11.81 4.84 -4.26
N GLN A 61 12.72 3.95 -4.68
CA GLN A 61 13.10 2.75 -3.93
C GLN A 61 13.62 3.06 -2.50
N SER A 62 14.20 4.25 -2.32
CA SER A 62 14.77 4.71 -1.05
C SER A 62 13.73 5.14 -0.01
N ASN A 63 12.55 5.61 -0.45
CA ASN A 63 11.58 6.27 0.42
C ASN A 63 10.20 5.61 0.45
N TYR A 64 9.83 4.79 -0.55
CA TYR A 64 8.47 4.24 -0.66
C TYR A 64 8.04 3.47 0.59
N ALA A 65 8.96 2.72 1.21
CA ALA A 65 8.63 1.89 2.36
C ALA A 65 8.20 2.73 3.58
N ARG A 66 8.79 3.92 3.77
CA ARG A 66 8.45 4.87 4.83
C ARG A 66 7.12 5.55 4.53
N VAL A 67 6.95 6.00 3.29
CA VAL A 67 5.73 6.67 2.82
C VAL A 67 4.52 5.74 2.94
N CYS A 68 4.59 4.52 2.40
CA CYS A 68 3.48 3.56 2.48
C CYS A 68 3.16 3.19 3.93
N LEU A 69 4.16 3.04 4.80
CA LEU A 69 3.92 2.76 6.22
C LEU A 69 3.19 3.92 6.91
N TYR A 70 3.60 5.16 6.62
CA TYR A 70 2.96 6.35 7.14
C TYR A 70 1.49 6.42 6.69
N LEU A 71 1.23 6.28 5.39
CA LEU A 71 -0.13 6.31 4.82
C LEU A 71 -1.06 5.24 5.40
N ILE A 72 -0.57 4.00 5.62
CA ILE A 72 -1.36 2.95 6.29
C ILE A 72 -1.71 3.36 7.72
N GLY A 73 -0.77 3.98 8.43
CA GLY A 73 -1.00 4.54 9.76
C GLY A 73 -2.11 5.60 9.72
N CYS A 74 -2.02 6.55 8.80
CA CYS A 74 -3.03 7.60 8.60
C CYS A 74 -4.40 7.02 8.27
N ALA A 75 -4.48 6.03 7.39
CA ALA A 75 -5.74 5.38 7.01
C ALA A 75 -6.52 4.80 8.21
N SER A 76 -5.83 4.47 9.31
CA SER A 76 -6.47 3.97 10.54
C SER A 76 -7.21 5.06 11.34
N TYR A 77 -6.94 6.33 11.06
CA TYR A 77 -7.52 7.50 11.73
C TYR A 77 -8.45 8.32 10.83
N VAL A 78 -8.58 7.91 9.57
CA VAL A 78 -9.43 8.55 8.58
C VAL A 78 -10.70 7.71 8.41
N VAL A 79 -11.83 8.36 8.18
CA VAL A 79 -13.12 7.68 7.97
C VAL A 79 -13.24 7.16 6.54
N GLU A 80 -14.18 6.26 6.31
CA GLU A 80 -14.55 5.89 4.94
C GLU A 80 -15.35 7.02 4.28
N PRO A 81 -15.16 7.27 2.96
CA PRO A 81 -14.40 6.47 1.98
C PRO A 81 -12.90 6.79 1.87
N GLU A 82 -12.41 7.85 2.52
CA GLU A 82 -11.05 8.35 2.32
C GLU A 82 -9.98 7.33 2.76
N SER A 83 -10.21 6.62 3.86
CA SER A 83 -9.33 5.53 4.30
C SER A 83 -9.12 4.47 3.20
N THR A 84 -10.19 4.08 2.52
CA THR A 84 -10.17 3.12 1.43
C THR A 84 -9.36 3.65 0.24
N LEU A 85 -9.48 4.93 -0.10
CA LEU A 85 -8.70 5.56 -1.18
C LEU A 85 -7.20 5.56 -0.85
N VAL A 86 -6.83 5.91 0.38
CA VAL A 86 -5.43 5.88 0.84
C VAL A 86 -4.87 4.46 0.74
N LEU A 87 -5.59 3.46 1.22
CA LEU A 87 -5.15 2.06 1.15
C LEU A 87 -5.04 1.55 -0.30
N GLN A 88 -5.94 1.96 -1.19
CA GLN A 88 -5.86 1.62 -2.62
C GLN A 88 -4.62 2.22 -3.29
N GLU A 89 -4.29 3.47 -2.99
CA GLU A 89 -3.05 4.08 -3.48
C GLU A 89 -1.83 3.33 -2.96
N VAL A 90 -1.78 3.02 -1.66
CA VAL A 90 -0.67 2.25 -1.06
C VAL A 90 -0.52 0.88 -1.71
N LEU A 91 -1.63 0.18 -1.98
CA LEU A 91 -1.62 -1.10 -2.67
C LEU A 91 -0.94 -0.99 -4.05
N GLN A 92 -1.33 0.00 -4.85
CA GLN A 92 -0.75 0.24 -6.17
C GLN A 92 0.75 0.54 -6.07
N GLN A 93 1.17 1.32 -5.07
CA GLN A 93 2.59 1.59 -4.85
C GLN A 93 3.37 0.32 -4.49
N TYR A 94 2.87 -0.53 -3.59
CA TYR A 94 3.55 -1.79 -3.28
C TYR A 94 3.63 -2.73 -4.49
N LEU A 95 2.58 -2.80 -5.31
CA LEU A 95 2.62 -3.55 -6.57
C LEU A 95 3.71 -3.01 -7.51
N ARG A 96 3.80 -1.68 -7.65
CA ARG A 96 4.83 -1.01 -8.46
C ARG A 96 6.24 -1.34 -8.00
N PHE A 97 6.47 -1.38 -6.69
CA PHE A 97 7.76 -1.72 -6.08
C PHE A 97 7.97 -3.23 -5.89
N LYS A 98 7.05 -4.08 -6.37
CA LYS A 98 7.10 -5.55 -6.29
C LYS A 98 7.13 -6.12 -4.87
N GLU A 99 6.55 -5.40 -3.92
CA GLU A 99 6.41 -5.80 -2.52
C GLU A 99 5.11 -6.59 -2.33
N TYR A 100 5.02 -7.76 -2.97
CA TYR A 100 3.78 -8.56 -3.03
C TYR A 100 3.21 -8.96 -1.66
N PRO A 101 4.01 -9.38 -0.65
CA PRO A 101 3.46 -9.71 0.67
C PRO A 101 2.80 -8.50 1.34
N ARG A 102 3.43 -7.31 1.25
CA ARG A 102 2.87 -6.07 1.83
C ARG A 102 1.64 -5.62 1.06
N ALA A 103 1.66 -5.72 -0.27
CA ALA A 103 0.49 -5.48 -1.10
C ALA A 103 -0.68 -6.40 -0.70
N LEU A 104 -0.42 -7.69 -0.50
CA LEU A 104 -1.45 -8.66 -0.12
C LEU A 104 -2.07 -8.33 1.25
N LEU A 105 -1.25 -7.90 2.23
CA LEU A 105 -1.76 -7.46 3.54
C LEU A 105 -2.72 -6.28 3.41
N VAL A 106 -2.42 -5.32 2.53
CA VAL A 106 -3.31 -4.16 2.29
C VAL A 106 -4.57 -4.60 1.55
N ALA A 107 -4.48 -5.49 0.57
CA ALA A 107 -5.65 -6.03 -0.13
C ALA A 107 -6.57 -6.82 0.82
N LEU A 108 -5.99 -7.59 1.75
CA LEU A 108 -6.70 -8.27 2.83
C LEU A 108 -7.38 -7.28 3.78
N GLN A 109 -6.70 -6.19 4.15
CA GLN A 109 -7.27 -5.12 5.00
C GLN A 109 -8.45 -4.42 4.32
N LEU A 110 -8.39 -4.23 3.00
CA LEU A 110 -9.49 -3.73 2.18
C LEU A 110 -10.65 -4.73 2.03
N ASN A 111 -10.46 -5.98 2.45
CA ASN A 111 -11.41 -7.08 2.28
C ASN A 111 -11.88 -7.25 0.82
N ASP A 112 -10.99 -7.00 -0.13
CA ASP A 112 -11.28 -7.00 -1.56
C ASP A 112 -10.64 -8.21 -2.24
N LYS A 113 -11.45 -9.22 -2.54
CA LYS A 113 -11.01 -10.47 -3.15
C LYS A 113 -10.33 -10.26 -4.50
N ALA A 114 -10.87 -9.36 -5.33
CA ALA A 114 -10.34 -9.12 -6.68
C ALA A 114 -8.93 -8.53 -6.61
N LYS A 115 -8.68 -7.62 -5.65
CA LYS A 115 -7.33 -7.07 -5.41
C LYS A 115 -6.36 -8.13 -4.89
N CYS A 116 -6.83 -9.08 -4.08
CA CYS A 116 -5.98 -10.16 -3.60
C CYS A 116 -5.58 -11.12 -4.73
N GLU A 117 -6.52 -11.45 -5.61
CA GLU A 117 -6.27 -12.17 -6.86
C GLU A 117 -5.26 -11.42 -7.74
N GLU A 118 -5.44 -10.11 -7.92
CA GLU A 118 -4.51 -9.25 -8.67
C GLU A 118 -3.09 -9.33 -8.14
N VAL A 119 -2.89 -9.16 -6.82
CA VAL A 119 -1.56 -9.25 -6.18
C VAL A 119 -0.94 -10.62 -6.38
N PHE A 120 -1.74 -11.69 -6.23
CA PHE A 120 -1.26 -13.05 -6.39
C PHE A 120 -0.81 -13.34 -7.83
N HIS A 121 -1.59 -12.90 -8.82
CA HIS A 121 -1.27 -13.08 -10.24
C HIS A 121 -0.13 -12.17 -10.72
N ALA A 122 0.04 -10.99 -10.12
CA ALA A 122 1.16 -10.09 -10.40
C ALA A 122 2.52 -10.65 -9.93
N CYS A 123 2.52 -11.50 -8.91
CA CYS A 123 3.70 -12.22 -8.46
C CYS A 123 4.06 -13.32 -9.46
N GLN A 124 5.32 -13.41 -9.90
CA GLN A 124 5.78 -14.47 -10.80
C GLN A 124 6.77 -15.44 -10.15
N ASP A 125 7.34 -15.07 -9.00
CA ASP A 125 8.26 -15.91 -8.27
C ASP A 125 7.50 -17.07 -7.57
N PRO A 126 7.80 -18.34 -7.91
CA PRO A 126 7.09 -19.48 -7.32
C PRO A 126 7.26 -19.57 -5.81
N LEU A 127 8.43 -19.22 -5.28
CA LEU A 127 8.69 -19.27 -3.84
C LEU A 127 7.83 -18.23 -3.12
N MET A 128 7.80 -16.99 -3.63
CA MET A 128 6.94 -15.94 -3.10
C MET A 128 5.46 -16.31 -3.21
N LYS A 129 5.00 -16.91 -4.32
CA LYS A 129 3.60 -17.41 -4.42
C LYS A 129 3.23 -18.38 -3.32
N LYS A 130 4.12 -19.32 -2.97
CA LYS A 130 3.91 -20.23 -1.83
C LYS A 130 3.74 -19.46 -0.52
N GLN A 131 4.54 -18.41 -0.29
CA GLN A 131 4.39 -17.53 0.88
C GLN A 131 3.04 -16.80 0.89
N LEU A 132 2.61 -16.26 -0.25
CA LEU A 132 1.29 -15.63 -0.40
C LEU A 132 0.17 -16.64 -0.11
N CYS A 133 0.27 -17.88 -0.60
CA CYS A 133 -0.71 -18.94 -0.30
C CYS A 133 -0.83 -19.19 1.22
N TYR A 134 0.29 -19.23 1.97
CA TYR A 134 0.21 -19.37 3.43
C TYR A 134 -0.49 -18.19 4.11
N MET A 135 -0.27 -16.97 3.62
CA MET A 135 -0.96 -15.77 4.13
C MET A 135 -2.47 -15.84 3.86
N LEU A 136 -2.86 -16.24 2.66
CA LEU A 136 -4.25 -16.42 2.24
C LEU A 136 -4.94 -17.53 3.03
N ALA A 137 -4.28 -18.68 3.18
CA ALA A 137 -4.78 -19.83 3.93
C ALA A 137 -5.05 -19.47 5.41
N ARG A 138 -4.17 -18.67 6.01
CA ARG A 138 -4.34 -18.18 7.39
C ARG A 138 -5.54 -17.25 7.54
N GLN A 139 -5.84 -16.45 6.52
CA GLN A 139 -6.98 -15.53 6.50
C GLN A 139 -8.25 -16.16 5.96
N TYR A 140 -8.24 -17.47 5.64
CA TYR A 140 -9.35 -18.20 5.04
C TYR A 140 -9.90 -17.54 3.77
N MET A 141 -9.05 -16.85 3.01
CA MET A 141 -9.47 -16.26 1.74
C MET A 141 -9.38 -17.32 0.63
N PRO A 142 -10.51 -17.68 0.01
CA PRO A 142 -10.50 -18.67 -1.06
C PRO A 142 -9.88 -18.08 -2.32
N LEU A 143 -8.93 -18.80 -2.90
CA LEU A 143 -8.30 -18.47 -4.18
C LEU A 143 -8.28 -19.73 -5.04
N GLU A 144 -8.76 -19.62 -6.27
CA GLU A 144 -8.67 -20.71 -7.24
C GLU A 144 -7.30 -20.66 -7.92
N VAL A 145 -6.54 -21.75 -7.79
CA VAL A 145 -5.24 -21.91 -8.43
C VAL A 145 -5.21 -23.24 -9.15
N GLU A 146 -4.60 -23.32 -10.32
CA GLU A 146 -4.50 -24.57 -11.09
C GLU A 146 -3.43 -25.52 -10.53
N ASP A 147 -2.35 -24.94 -9.99
CA ASP A 147 -1.20 -25.63 -9.44
C ASP A 147 -1.57 -26.41 -8.16
N GLU A 148 -1.38 -27.73 -8.18
CA GLU A 148 -1.73 -28.63 -7.08
C GLU A 148 -0.93 -28.36 -5.80
N ASP A 149 0.35 -27.98 -5.89
CA ASP A 149 1.16 -27.63 -4.71
C ASP A 149 0.55 -26.41 -4.00
N LEU A 150 0.16 -25.39 -4.78
CA LEU A 150 -0.45 -24.18 -4.25
C LEU A 150 -1.83 -24.46 -3.64
N LYS A 151 -2.63 -25.35 -4.25
CA LYS A 151 -3.90 -25.82 -3.66
C LYS A 151 -3.68 -26.48 -2.30
N LEU A 152 -2.70 -27.38 -2.19
CA LEU A 152 -2.40 -28.07 -0.92
C LEU A 152 -2.01 -27.10 0.20
N ILE A 153 -1.24 -26.05 -0.13
CA ILE A 153 -0.89 -24.99 0.81
C ILE A 153 -2.13 -24.21 1.23
N LEU A 154 -2.98 -23.78 0.29
CA LEU A 154 -4.21 -23.04 0.56
C LEU A 154 -5.19 -23.82 1.45
N LEU A 155 -5.25 -25.14 1.28
CA LEU A 155 -6.05 -26.05 2.09
C LEU A 155 -5.44 -26.38 3.46
N ASN A 156 -4.29 -25.78 3.80
CA ASN A 156 -3.56 -26.04 5.05
C ASN A 156 -3.22 -27.53 5.26
N ALA A 157 -3.05 -28.30 4.18
CA ALA A 157 -2.85 -29.75 4.25
C ALA A 157 -1.57 -30.14 5.02
N HIS A 158 -0.53 -29.31 4.94
CA HIS A 158 0.78 -29.56 5.57
C HIS A 158 0.84 -29.24 7.07
N ILE A 159 -0.19 -28.62 7.68
CA ILE A 159 -0.14 -28.19 9.08
C ILE A 159 0.11 -29.37 10.02
N ASN A 160 -0.61 -30.48 9.83
CA ASN A 160 -0.50 -31.65 10.69
C ASN A 160 0.90 -32.28 10.62
N ASP A 161 1.43 -32.46 9.40
CA ASP A 161 2.75 -33.04 9.20
C ASP A 161 3.86 -32.16 9.80
N ASN A 162 3.78 -30.84 9.58
CA ASN A 162 4.72 -29.89 10.15
C ASN A 162 4.67 -29.87 11.68
N PHE A 163 3.47 -29.94 12.26
CA PHE A 163 3.29 -29.98 13.71
C PHE A 163 3.87 -31.27 14.32
N LEU A 164 3.64 -32.42 13.67
CA LEU A 164 4.22 -33.69 14.09
C LEU A 164 5.76 -33.69 13.98
N SER A 165 6.31 -33.10 12.92
CA SER A 165 7.77 -32.98 12.75
C SER A 165 8.38 -32.11 13.85
N LEU A 166 7.77 -30.95 14.13
CA LEU A 166 8.21 -30.06 15.20
C LEU A 166 8.22 -30.77 16.56
N GLY A 167 7.17 -31.54 16.88
CA GLY A 167 7.11 -32.32 18.12
C GLY A 167 8.10 -33.49 18.21
N ARG A 168 8.69 -33.93 17.08
CA ARG A 168 9.75 -34.94 17.07
C ARG A 168 11.15 -34.34 17.26
N GLU A 169 11.33 -33.09 16.84
CA GLU A 169 12.62 -32.39 16.85
C GLU A 169 12.88 -31.58 18.12
N LEU A 170 11.84 -31.29 18.92
CA LEU A 170 11.92 -30.67 20.25
C LEU A 170 12.17 -31.71 21.35
#